data_AF-A0A969HC95-F1
#
_entry.id   AF-A0A969HC95-F1
#
_cell.length_a   1.000
_cell.length_b   1.000
_cell.length_c   1.000
_cell.angle_alpha   90.00
_cell.angle_beta   90.00
_cell.angle_gamma   90.00
#
_symmetry.space_group_name_H-M   'P 1'
#
loop_
_entity.id
_entity.type
_entity.pdbx_description
1 polymer ?
#
loop_
_entity_poly.entity_id
_entity_poly.type
_entity_poly.pdbx_seq_one_letter_code
_entity_poly.pdbx_strand_id
1 'polypeptide(L)'
;MLHGGCSSGFGPCPQDDTWVLDTAGQSWRQIVGDVMPVGRQHQTLTRVGEQNRVILFGGQDGNRAARSDLWLLDMATESWQPIETGTGPAARYNHQAVWTGQGLIVFGGRDNTPLADLWLLTF
;
A
#
# COMPACT_ATOMS: atom_id res chain seq x y z
N MET A 1 6.33 9.25 1.69
CA MET A 1 6.84 8.10 0.90
C MET A 1 5.91 7.83 -0.27
N LEU A 2 6.40 7.11 -1.27
CA LEU A 2 5.67 6.63 -2.44
C LEU A 2 6.02 5.16 -2.66
N HIS A 3 5.08 4.38 -3.17
CA HIS A 3 5.34 3.03 -3.64
C HIS A 3 4.57 2.82 -4.95
N GLY A 4 5.23 2.32 -5.98
CA GLY A 4 4.66 1.97 -7.27
C GLY A 4 4.11 3.14 -8.09
N GLY A 5 2.88 2.98 -8.60
CA GLY A 5 2.30 3.89 -9.61
C GLY A 5 2.66 3.47 -11.04
N CYS A 6 2.14 4.21 -12.02
CA CYS A 6 2.39 3.96 -13.44
C CYS A 6 2.94 5.21 -14.10
N SER A 7 4.09 5.07 -14.77
CA SER A 7 4.70 6.13 -15.56
C SER A 7 4.95 5.60 -16.98
N SER A 8 4.46 6.33 -17.98
CA SER A 8 4.80 6.04 -19.37
C SER A 8 6.26 6.43 -19.62
N GLY A 9 7.11 5.46 -19.97
CA GLY A 9 8.50 5.70 -20.35
C GLY A 9 9.56 5.38 -19.28
N PHE A 10 9.15 4.92 -18.09
CA PHE A 10 10.06 4.50 -17.02
C PHE A 10 9.69 3.09 -16.56
N GLY A 11 10.39 2.08 -17.10
CA GLY A 11 10.30 0.69 -16.64
C GLY A 11 8.93 0.02 -16.84
N PRO A 12 8.72 -1.15 -16.20
CA PRO A 12 7.42 -1.82 -16.21
C PRO A 12 6.38 -0.95 -15.49
N CYS A 13 5.19 -0.85 -16.08
CA CYS A 13 4.03 -0.26 -15.42
C CYS A 13 3.08 -1.37 -14.96
N PRO A 14 2.63 -1.36 -13.69
CA PRO A 14 3.03 -0.46 -12.61
C PRO A 14 4.41 -0.81 -12.02
N GLN A 15 5.07 0.21 -11.45
CA GLN A 15 6.38 0.08 -10.79
C GLN A 15 6.22 -0.60 -9.42
N ASP A 16 7.30 -1.19 -8.91
CA ASP A 16 7.41 -1.87 -7.60
C ASP A 16 8.39 -1.18 -6.63
N ASP A 17 8.92 -0.03 -7.03
CA ASP A 17 9.88 0.73 -6.25
C ASP A 17 9.22 1.48 -5.09
N THR A 18 10.00 1.71 -4.03
CA THR A 18 9.59 2.48 -2.86
C THR A 18 10.53 3.66 -2.68
N TRP A 19 9.98 4.86 -2.60
CA TRP A 19 10.72 6.10 -2.46
C TRP A 19 10.32 6.86 -1.20
N VAL A 20 11.30 7.36 -0.46
CA VAL A 20 11.10 8.19 0.73
C VAL A 20 11.66 9.57 0.47
N LEU A 21 10.84 10.59 0.73
CA LEU A 21 11.27 11.98 0.76
C LEU A 21 11.84 12.27 2.14
N ASP A 22 13.14 12.55 2.20
CA ASP A 22 13.72 13.24 3.34
C ASP A 22 13.33 14.71 3.26
N THR A 23 12.53 15.16 4.23
CA THR A 23 12.04 16.54 4.27
C THR A 23 13.06 17.51 4.84
N ALA A 24 14.02 17.05 5.63
CA ALA A 24 15.10 17.89 6.14
C ALA A 24 16.11 18.21 5.03
N GLY A 25 16.47 17.20 4.24
CA GLY A 25 17.40 17.32 3.12
C GLY A 25 16.77 17.67 1.77
N GLN A 26 15.43 17.67 1.68
CA GLN A 26 14.67 17.83 0.42
C GLN A 26 15.10 16.87 -0.69
N SER A 27 15.49 15.65 -0.31
CA SER A 27 16.01 14.65 -1.22
C SER A 27 15.16 13.39 -1.20
N TRP A 28 15.07 12.74 -2.35
CA TRP A 28 14.45 11.42 -2.45
C TRP A 28 15.52 10.35 -2.37
N ARG A 29 15.21 9.29 -1.64
CA ARG A 29 16.00 8.06 -1.65
C ARG A 29 15.09 6.85 -1.83
N GLN A 30 15.62 5.83 -2.48
CA GLN A 30 14.92 4.58 -2.67
C GLN A 30 15.13 3.67 -1.46
N ILE A 31 14.08 2.98 -1.04
CA ILE A 31 14.18 1.81 -0.17
C ILE A 31 14.35 0.59 -1.07
N VAL A 32 15.39 -0.19 -0.81
CA VAL A 32 15.72 -1.43 -1.53
C VAL A 32 15.73 -2.57 -0.53
N GLY A 33 15.03 -3.65 -0.85
CA GLY A 33 14.98 -4.85 -0.01
C GLY A 33 14.59 -6.08 -0.81
N ASP A 34 14.87 -7.26 -0.26
CA ASP A 34 14.63 -8.55 -0.93
C ASP A 34 13.16 -8.96 -0.91
N VAL A 35 12.39 -8.47 0.07
CA VAL A 35 10.98 -8.76 0.26
C VAL A 35 10.21 -7.45 0.14
N MET A 36 9.47 -7.29 -0.96
CA MET A 36 8.77 -6.06 -1.32
C MET A 36 7.39 -6.39 -1.90
N PRO A 37 6.38 -5.50 -1.76
CA PRO A 37 5.12 -5.65 -2.46
C PRO A 37 5.34 -5.61 -3.97
N VAL A 38 4.59 -6.43 -4.72
CA VAL A 38 4.62 -6.37 -6.19
C VAL A 38 4.19 -5.00 -6.70
N GLY A 39 4.69 -4.66 -7.89
CA GLY A 39 4.35 -3.41 -8.55
C GLY A 39 2.86 -3.25 -8.75
N ARG A 40 2.37 -2.09 -8.34
CA ARG A 40 0.94 -1.79 -8.29
C ARG A 40 0.63 -0.30 -8.33
N GLN A 41 -0.60 -0.01 -8.69
CA GLN A 41 -1.15 1.34 -8.72
C GLN A 41 -2.50 1.39 -8.01
N HIS A 42 -2.93 2.58 -7.59
CA HIS A 42 -4.25 2.84 -6.99
C HIS A 42 -4.49 2.11 -5.66
N GLN A 43 -3.40 1.71 -5.00
CA GLN A 43 -3.32 1.25 -3.62
C GLN A 43 -3.42 2.43 -2.64
N THR A 44 -3.62 2.13 -1.36
CA THR A 44 -3.47 3.12 -0.29
C THR A 44 -2.18 2.87 0.50
N LEU A 45 -1.60 3.95 1.02
CA LEU A 45 -0.48 3.94 1.97
C LEU A 45 -0.92 4.71 3.20
N THR A 46 -1.18 4.02 4.31
CA THR A 46 -1.74 4.62 5.52
C THR A 46 -0.74 4.53 6.66
N ARG A 47 -0.37 5.67 7.26
CA ARG A 47 0.47 5.69 8.47
C ARG A 47 -0.32 5.09 9.63
N VAL A 48 0.30 4.18 10.37
CA VAL A 48 -0.34 3.46 11.49
C VAL A 48 0.46 3.59 12.78
N GLY A 49 -0.26 3.74 13.89
CA GLY A 49 0.32 3.85 15.24
C GLY A 49 1.24 5.07 15.44
N GLU A 50 1.99 5.04 16.54
CA GLU A 50 2.93 6.10 16.91
C GLU A 50 4.32 5.89 16.28
N GLN A 51 4.75 4.64 16.20
CA GLN A 51 5.95 4.19 15.49
C GLN A 51 5.75 4.48 13.99
N ASN A 52 6.72 5.12 13.33
CA ASN A 52 6.65 5.46 11.90
C ASN A 52 6.50 4.20 11.03
N ARG A 53 5.29 3.68 10.95
CA ARG A 53 4.93 2.48 10.19
C ARG A 53 3.83 2.82 9.22
N VAL A 54 3.83 2.15 8.09
CA VAL A 54 2.87 2.39 7.01
C VAL A 54 2.30 1.07 6.55
N ILE A 55 0.96 0.99 6.49
CA ILE A 55 0.28 -0.12 5.85
C ILE A 55 0.01 0.24 4.39
N LEU A 56 0.42 -0.64 3.48
CA LEU A 56 -0.07 -0.70 2.12
C LEU A 56 -1.24 -1.68 2.06
N PHE A 57 -2.33 -1.27 1.43
CA PHE A 57 -3.46 -2.16 1.13
C PHE A 57 -3.91 -2.05 -0.32
N GLY A 58 -4.18 -3.20 -0.91
CA GLY A 58 -4.82 -3.36 -2.21
C GLY A 58 -4.05 -2.77 -3.38
N GLY A 59 -4.78 -2.21 -4.34
CA GLY A 59 -4.25 -1.73 -5.61
C GLY A 59 -4.43 -2.74 -6.75
N GLN A 60 -3.95 -2.37 -7.93
CA GLN A 60 -4.01 -3.16 -9.14
C GLN A 60 -2.60 -3.38 -9.71
N ASP A 61 -2.26 -4.62 -10.05
CA ASP A 61 -0.96 -4.98 -10.61
C ASP A 61 -0.89 -4.85 -12.14
N GLY A 62 0.26 -5.21 -12.72
CA GLY A 62 0.49 -5.16 -14.18
C GLY A 62 -0.40 -6.09 -15.01
N ASN A 63 -0.98 -7.11 -14.39
CA ASN A 63 -1.94 -8.02 -15.04
C ASN A 63 -3.38 -7.52 -14.90
N ARG A 64 -3.58 -6.29 -14.41
CA ARG A 64 -4.87 -5.69 -14.08
C ARG A 64 -5.62 -6.43 -12.96
N ALA A 65 -4.93 -7.29 -12.20
CA ALA A 65 -5.53 -8.00 -11.08
C ALA A 65 -5.59 -7.08 -9.86
N ALA A 66 -6.79 -6.98 -9.27
CA ALA A 66 -6.95 -6.32 -7.98
C ALA A 66 -6.25 -7.14 -6.89
N ARG A 67 -5.74 -6.45 -5.87
CA ARG A 67 -5.04 -7.07 -4.73
C ARG A 67 -5.82 -6.86 -3.42
N SER A 68 -5.70 -7.82 -2.50
CA SER A 68 -6.26 -7.79 -1.14
C SER A 68 -5.18 -8.00 -0.08
N ASP A 69 -3.91 -8.03 -0.47
CA ASP A 69 -2.80 -8.21 0.45
C ASP A 69 -2.55 -6.94 1.26
N LEU A 70 -2.01 -7.15 2.46
CA LEU A 70 -1.58 -6.12 3.38
C LEU A 70 -0.08 -6.22 3.56
N TRP A 71 0.57 -5.08 3.57
CA TRP A 71 2.01 -4.98 3.78
C TRP A 71 2.31 -3.91 4.81
N LEU A 72 3.19 -4.21 5.75
CA LEU A 72 3.71 -3.23 6.71
C LEU A 72 5.11 -2.82 6.28
N LEU A 73 5.32 -1.51 6.13
CA LEU A 73 6.64 -0.93 6.11
C LEU A 73 6.97 -0.42 7.50
N ASP A 74 8.06 -0.92 8.07
CA ASP A 74 8.70 -0.29 9.22
C ASP A 74 9.74 0.71 8.73
N MET A 75 9.56 2.00 9.03
CA MET A 75 10.47 3.05 8.56
C MET A 75 11.79 3.11 9.35
N ALA A 76 11.88 2.46 10.52
CA ALA A 76 13.12 2.42 11.29
C ALA A 76 14.09 1.38 10.71
N THR A 77 13.57 0.24 10.25
CA THR A 77 14.36 -0.81 9.59
C THR A 77 14.31 -0.72 8.07
N GLU A 78 13.41 0.10 7.52
CA GLU A 78 13.18 0.29 6.08
C GLU A 78 12.82 -1.01 5.36
N SER A 79 12.14 -1.90 6.07
CA SER A 79 11.82 -3.24 5.58
C SER A 79 10.31 -3.42 5.44
N TRP A 80 9.89 -3.95 4.30
CA TRP A 80 8.54 -4.42 4.11
C TRP A 80 8.36 -5.83 4.66
N GLN A 81 7.17 -6.10 5.19
CA GLN A 81 6.75 -7.44 5.56
C GLN A 81 5.27 -7.65 5.21
N PRO A 82 4.87 -8.82 4.69
CA PRO A 82 3.48 -9.13 4.48
C PRO A 82 2.77 -9.29 5.83
N ILE A 83 1.51 -8.84 5.91
CA ILE A 83 0.63 -9.09 7.04
C ILE A 83 -0.41 -10.12 6.61
N GLU A 84 -0.44 -11.26 7.29
CA GLU A 84 -1.53 -12.20 7.14
C GLU A 84 -2.75 -11.70 7.91
N THR A 85 -3.89 -11.65 7.23
CA THR A 85 -5.19 -11.42 7.87
C THR A 85 -6.08 -12.61 7.61
N GLY A 86 -6.82 -13.05 8.62
CA GLY A 86 -7.73 -14.19 8.47
C GLY A 86 -8.91 -13.84 7.56
N THR A 87 -9.75 -12.91 8.02
CA THR A 87 -10.87 -12.38 7.24
C THR A 87 -10.64 -10.89 6.98
N GLY A 88 -10.77 -10.46 5.73
CA GLY A 88 -10.57 -9.06 5.34
C GLY A 88 -11.33 -8.68 4.08
N PRO A 89 -11.24 -7.41 3.66
CA PRO A 89 -11.88 -6.93 2.45
C PRO A 89 -11.44 -7.73 1.22
N ALA A 90 -12.38 -7.98 0.32
CA ALA A 90 -12.07 -8.50 -1.02
C ALA A 90 -11.07 -7.60 -1.75
N ALA A 91 -10.35 -8.18 -2.71
CA ALA A 91 -9.34 -7.51 -3.50
C ALA A 91 -9.90 -6.26 -4.18
N ARG A 92 -9.20 -5.13 -4.08
CA ARG A 92 -9.72 -3.83 -4.53
C ARG A 92 -8.65 -2.81 -4.85
N TYR A 93 -8.98 -1.92 -5.77
CA TYR A 93 -8.21 -0.71 -6.10
C TYR A 93 -9.14 0.52 -6.11
N ASN A 94 -8.57 1.74 -6.13
CA ASN A 94 -9.33 2.99 -6.03
C ASN A 94 -10.17 3.13 -4.75
N HIS A 95 -9.81 2.41 -3.68
CA HIS A 95 -10.46 2.52 -2.38
C HIS A 95 -9.81 3.65 -1.56
N GLN A 96 -10.43 4.00 -0.43
CA GLN A 96 -9.82 4.84 0.58
C GLN A 96 -9.54 4.03 1.84
N ALA A 97 -8.49 4.42 2.57
CA ALA A 97 -8.14 3.82 3.84
C ALA A 97 -7.70 4.88 4.84
N VAL A 98 -8.04 4.68 6.12
CA VAL A 98 -7.69 5.60 7.21
C VAL A 98 -7.44 4.83 8.51
N TRP A 99 -6.40 5.22 9.24
CA TRP A 99 -6.09 4.66 10.55
C TRP A 99 -6.83 5.41 11.65
N THR A 100 -7.51 4.69 12.54
CA THR A 100 -8.31 5.28 13.62
C THR A 100 -7.58 5.41 14.95
N GLY A 101 -6.37 4.86 15.06
CA GLY A 101 -5.70 4.62 16.34
C GLY A 101 -5.87 3.18 16.84
N GLN A 102 -6.97 2.52 16.47
CA GLN A 102 -7.31 1.15 16.90
C GLN A 102 -7.39 0.16 15.74
N GLY A 103 -7.60 0.64 14.52
CA GLY A 103 -7.72 -0.20 13.34
C GLY A 103 -7.66 0.59 12.05
N LEU A 104 -7.51 -0.12 10.94
CA LEU A 104 -7.54 0.45 9.60
C LEU A 104 -8.96 0.32 9.06
N ILE A 105 -9.59 1.46 8.80
CA ILE A 105 -10.84 1.51 8.05
C ILE A 105 -10.51 1.50 6.56
N VAL A 106 -11.20 0.65 5.80
CA VAL A 106 -11.17 0.60 4.34
C VAL A 106 -12.59 0.80 3.82
N PHE A 107 -12.77 1.71 2.86
CA PHE A 107 -14.08 1.97 2.27
C PHE A 107 -14.03 1.98 0.74
N GLY A 108 -15.03 1.33 0.16
CA GLY A 108 -15.30 1.37 -1.27
C GLY A 108 -14.21 0.74 -2.14
N GLY A 109 -14.01 1.32 -3.33
CA GLY A 109 -13.11 0.79 -4.36
C GLY A 109 -13.82 -0.08 -5.37
N ARG A 110 -13.06 -0.90 -6.10
CA ARG A 110 -13.59 -1.81 -7.13
C ARG A 110 -12.66 -2.98 -7.43
N ASP A 111 -13.22 -4.03 -8.00
CA ASP A 111 -12.54 -5.26 -8.45
C ASP A 111 -13.01 -5.74 -9.83
N ASN A 112 -13.38 -4.79 -10.69
CA ASN A 112 -14.24 -4.88 -11.89
C ASN A 112 -15.67 -4.43 -11.63
N THR A 113 -16.16 -4.61 -10.40
CA THR A 113 -17.44 -4.03 -9.96
C THR A 113 -17.22 -3.00 -8.85
N PRO A 114 -18.08 -1.97 -8.72
CA PRO A 114 -18.02 -1.05 -7.59
C PRO A 114 -18.29 -1.77 -6.27
N LEU A 115 -17.47 -1.48 -5.26
CA LEU A 115 -17.65 -1.94 -3.90
C LEU A 115 -18.12 -0.76 -3.05
N ALA A 116 -19.09 -1.00 -2.16
CA ALA A 116 -19.67 0.00 -1.27
C ALA A 116 -19.61 -0.43 0.22
N ASP A 117 -18.84 -1.47 0.50
CA ASP A 117 -18.63 -2.03 1.83
C ASP A 117 -17.61 -1.20 2.64
N LEU A 118 -17.75 -1.29 3.96
CA LEU A 118 -16.86 -0.71 4.94
C LEU A 118 -16.24 -1.85 5.75
N TRP A 119 -14.91 -1.85 5.86
CA TRP A 119 -14.17 -2.81 6.66
C TRP A 119 -13.40 -2.09 7.75
N LEU A 120 -13.38 -2.71 8.93
CA LEU A 120 -12.45 -2.37 10.01
C LEU A 120 -11.51 -3.55 10.19
N LEU A 121 -10.23 -3.32 9.93
CA LEU A 121 -9.16 -4.27 10.19
C LEU A 121 -8.48 -3.92 11.51
N THR A 122 -8.46 -4.88 12.43
CA THR A 122 -7.76 -4.78 13.71
C THR A 122 -6.55 -5.71 13.68
N PHE A 123 -5.40 -5.22 14.14
CA PHE A 123 -4.12 -5.93 14.12
C PHE A 123 -3.55 -6.05 15.53
#